data_AF-A0A3A8KQA2-F1
#
_entry.id   AF-A0A3A8KQA2-F1
#
_cell.length_a   1.000
_cell.length_b   1.000
_cell.length_c   1.000
_cell.angle_alpha   90.00
_cell.angle_beta   90.00
_cell.angle_gamma   90.00
#
_symmetry.space_group_name_H-M   'P 1'
#
loop_
_entity.id
_entity.type
_entity.pdbx_description
1 polymer ?
#
loop_
_entity_poly.entity_id
_entity_poly.type
_entity_poly.pdbx_seq_one_letter_code
_entity_poly.pdbx_strand_id
1 'polypeptide(L)'
;MSRLFYSRRAERQLQRLPGEVRLHLETHLENFALLMRSAVSLGQVLARLERTEDGFVMRVEGLEVSFALDTVLRVLLVHCIMPVAREDLATETGGGEDSPRVP
;
A
#
# COMPACT_ATOMS: atom_id res chain seq x y z
N MET A 1 15.59 15.86 -4.41
CA MET A 1 15.48 15.13 -3.13
C MET A 1 14.04 14.64 -2.98
N SER A 2 13.84 13.34 -2.78
CA SER A 2 12.54 12.74 -2.49
C SER A 2 12.06 13.16 -1.10
N ARG A 3 10.76 13.47 -0.95
CA ARG A 3 10.11 13.78 0.34
C ARG A 3 9.45 12.52 0.91
N LEU A 4 10.22 11.43 0.90
CA LEU A 4 9.82 10.12 1.39
C LEU A 4 10.57 9.87 2.70
N PHE A 5 9.82 9.64 3.77
CA PHE A 5 10.37 9.36 5.08
C PHE A 5 9.83 8.04 5.60
N TYR A 6 10.63 7.37 6.42
CA TYR A 6 10.27 6.14 7.08
C TYR A 6 10.27 6.37 8.59
N SER A 7 9.27 5.84 9.27
CA SER A 7 9.33 5.70 10.72
C SER A 7 10.44 4.69 11.08
N ARG A 8 10.97 4.76 12.31
CA ARG A 8 11.94 3.75 12.81
C ARG A 8 11.42 2.32 12.71
N ARG A 9 10.10 2.12 12.82
CA ARG A 9 9.47 0.80 12.68
C ARG A 9 9.53 0.35 11.22
N ALA A 10 9.12 1.23 10.30
CA ALA A 10 9.12 0.94 8.87
C ALA A 10 10.53 0.67 8.35
N GLU A 11 11.55 1.43 8.78
CA GLU A 11 12.95 1.17 8.40
C GLU A 11 13.40 -0.24 8.79
N ARG A 12 13.10 -0.67 10.01
CA ARG A 12 13.45 -2.03 10.48
C ARG A 12 12.70 -3.11 9.69
N GLN A 13 11.44 -2.87 9.34
CA GLN A 13 10.65 -3.81 8.54
C GLN A 13 11.21 -3.90 7.11
N LEU A 14 11.48 -2.76 6.48
CA LEU A 14 12.08 -2.66 5.15
C LEU A 14 13.42 -3.40 5.06
N GLN A 15 14.29 -3.24 6.08
CA GLN A 15 15.60 -3.91 6.14
C GLN A 15 15.51 -5.44 6.28
N ARG A 16 14.38 -5.97 6.74
CA ARG A 16 14.16 -7.42 6.91
C ARG A 16 13.58 -8.09 5.66
N LEU A 17 13.15 -7.31 4.68
CA LEU A 17 12.61 -7.86 3.44
C LEU A 17 13.71 -8.52 2.60
N PRO A 18 13.36 -9.54 1.78
CA PRO A 18 14.25 -10.04 0.74
C PRO A 18 14.71 -8.90 -0.18
N GLY A 19 15.95 -8.96 -0.67
CA GLY A 19 16.58 -7.86 -1.40
C GLY A 19 15.77 -7.39 -2.62
N GLU A 20 15.22 -8.32 -3.40
CA GLU A 20 14.39 -8.01 -4.58
C GLU A 20 13.06 -7.34 -4.19
N VAL A 21 12.37 -7.88 -3.18
CA VAL A 21 11.11 -7.32 -2.66
C VAL A 21 11.33 -5.93 -2.09
N ARG A 22 12.44 -5.73 -1.35
CA ARG A 22 12.83 -4.43 -0.82
C ARG A 22 13.04 -3.42 -1.94
N LEU A 23 13.85 -3.76 -2.94
CA LEU A 23 14.16 -2.89 -4.08
C LEU A 23 12.88 -2.51 -4.84
N HIS A 24 11.99 -3.48 -5.05
CA HIS A 24 10.71 -3.23 -5.70
C HIS A 24 9.85 -2.25 -4.88
N LEU A 25 9.72 -2.47 -3.57
CA LEU A 25 8.96 -1.58 -2.70
C LEU A 25 9.56 -0.16 -2.68
N GLU A 26 10.88 -0.03 -2.54
CA GLU A 26 11.56 1.27 -2.56
C GLU A 26 11.30 2.00 -3.88
N THR A 27 11.44 1.30 -5.01
CA THR A 27 11.15 1.86 -6.33
C THR A 27 9.69 2.31 -6.46
N HIS A 28 8.75 1.51 -5.96
CA HIS A 28 7.33 1.85 -5.98
C HIS A 28 7.05 3.12 -5.15
N LEU A 29 7.59 3.21 -3.94
CA LEU A 29 7.41 4.36 -3.05
C LEU A 29 8.07 5.62 -3.59
N GLU A 30 9.24 5.51 -4.22
CA GLU A 30 9.89 6.63 -4.90
C GLU A 30 9.08 7.13 -6.09
N ASN A 31 8.60 6.23 -6.94
CA ASN A 31 7.72 6.57 -8.07
C ASN A 31 6.43 7.24 -7.59
N PHE A 32 5.86 6.71 -6.50
CA PHE A 32 4.67 7.30 -5.90
C PHE A 32 4.96 8.71 -5.35
N ALA A 33 6.07 8.90 -4.63
CA ALA A 33 6.49 10.21 -4.15
C ALA A 33 6.78 11.21 -5.30
N LEU A 34 7.26 10.73 -6.46
CA LEU A 34 7.40 11.55 -7.67
C LEU A 34 6.04 11.94 -8.26
N LEU A 35 5.10 11.00 -8.36
CA LEU A 35 3.71 11.26 -8.79
C LEU A 35 3.05 12.31 -7.89
N MET A 36 3.25 12.22 -6.57
CA MET A 36 2.74 13.21 -5.60
C MET A 36 3.25 14.63 -5.86
N ARG A 37 4.39 14.77 -6.55
CA ARG A 37 4.98 16.06 -6.91
C ARG A 37 4.58 16.54 -8.30
N SER A 38 3.93 15.72 -9.11
CA SER A 38 3.49 16.10 -10.44
C SER A 38 2.41 17.20 -10.40
N ALA A 39 2.09 17.76 -11.58
CA ALA A 39 0.97 18.69 -11.75
C ALA A 39 -0.40 17.98 -11.77
N VAL A 40 -0.41 16.64 -11.66
CA VAL A 40 -1.64 15.84 -11.68
C VAL A 40 -2.41 16.05 -10.38
N SER A 41 -3.74 16.10 -10.49
CA SER A 41 -4.61 16.17 -9.32
C SER A 41 -4.43 14.91 -8.45
N LEU A 42 -3.96 15.12 -7.23
CA LEU A 42 -3.77 14.05 -6.24
C LEU A 42 -5.09 13.39 -5.83
N GLY A 43 -6.22 14.08 -6.01
CA GLY A 43 -7.53 13.57 -5.60
C GLY A 43 -7.89 12.25 -6.27
N GLN A 44 -7.60 12.08 -7.56
CA GLN A 44 -7.90 10.83 -8.28
C GLN A 44 -6.98 9.68 -7.86
N VAL A 45 -5.74 9.98 -7.51
CA VAL A 45 -4.78 8.99 -7.02
C VAL A 45 -5.17 8.54 -5.62
N LEU A 46 -5.47 9.48 -4.73
CA LEU A 46 -5.85 9.21 -3.35
C LEU A 46 -7.22 8.52 -3.24
N ALA A 47 -8.15 8.79 -4.16
CA ALA A 47 -9.45 8.13 -4.20
C ALA A 47 -9.37 6.62 -4.50
N ARG A 48 -8.24 6.14 -5.04
CA ARG A 48 -8.00 4.72 -5.32
C ARG A 48 -7.28 3.99 -4.19
N LEU A 49 -6.84 4.72 -3.17
CA LEU A 49 -6.14 4.16 -2.03
C LEU A 49 -7.12 3.82 -0.91
N GLU A 50 -6.82 2.75 -0.19
CA GLU A 50 -7.56 2.39 1.01
C GLU A 50 -7.24 3.42 2.10
N ARG A 51 -8.29 4.01 2.70
CA ARG A 51 -8.14 5.07 3.71
C ARG A 51 -8.42 4.50 5.09
N THR A 52 -7.55 4.79 6.04
CA THR A 52 -7.65 4.37 7.44
C THR A 52 -7.69 5.60 8.36
N GLU A 53 -7.92 5.38 9.65
CA GLU A 53 -7.89 6.46 10.66
C GLU A 53 -6.52 7.16 10.70
N ASP A 54 -5.44 6.39 10.49
CA ASP A 54 -4.05 6.87 10.56
C ASP A 54 -3.48 7.32 9.20
N GLY A 55 -4.25 7.26 8.11
CA GLY A 55 -3.80 7.70 6.79
C GLY A 55 -4.30 6.81 5.64
N PHE A 56 -3.37 6.20 4.93
CA PHE A 56 -3.62 5.39 3.74
C PHE A 56 -2.88 4.06 3.81
N VAL A 57 -3.44 3.09 3.11
CA VAL A 57 -2.86 1.77 2.91
C VAL A 57 -2.75 1.50 1.41
N MET A 58 -1.62 0.95 0.99
CA MET A 58 -1.42 0.41 -0.35
C MET A 58 -0.85 -1.01 -0.27
N ARG A 59 -1.16 -1.82 -1.29
CA ARG A 59 -0.61 -3.16 -1.45
C ARG A 59 0.43 -3.17 -2.57
N VAL A 60 1.62 -3.71 -2.30
CA VAL A 60 2.74 -3.81 -3.25
C VAL A 60 3.40 -5.17 -3.09
N GLU A 61 3.38 -6.03 -4.11
CA GLU A 61 4.07 -7.34 -4.12
C GLU A 61 3.83 -8.19 -2.84
N GLY A 62 2.57 -8.31 -2.42
CA GLY A 62 2.20 -9.07 -1.22
C GLY A 62 2.60 -8.40 0.11
N LEU A 63 2.97 -7.12 0.07
CA LEU A 63 3.14 -6.28 1.25
C LEU A 63 1.99 -5.28 1.36
N GLU A 64 1.55 -5.06 2.59
CA GLU A 64 0.73 -3.95 2.98
C GLU A 64 1.60 -2.83 3.55
N VAL A 65 1.42 -1.63 3.02
CA VAL A 65 2.20 -0.45 3.37
C VAL A 65 1.25 0.62 3.88
N SER A 66 1.38 0.94 5.16
CA SER A 66 0.62 2.02 5.81
C SER A 66 1.44 3.30 5.83
N PHE A 67 0.86 4.40 5.37
CA PHE A 67 1.53 5.69 5.26
C PHE A 67 0.59 6.87 5.47
N ALA A 68 1.12 7.96 5.99
CA ALA A 68 0.45 9.25 6.00
C ALA A 68 0.99 10.13 4.87
N LEU A 69 0.13 11.05 4.41
CA LEU A 69 0.45 12.00 3.38
C LEU A 69 0.13 13.42 3.87
N ASP A 70 1.13 14.28 3.85
CA ASP A 70 0.92 15.72 3.90
C ASP A 70 0.78 16.24 2.46
N THR A 71 -0.43 16.64 2.07
CA THR A 71 -0.72 17.11 0.70
C THR A 71 -0.21 18.52 0.42
N VAL A 72 -0.04 19.35 1.45
CA VAL A 72 0.48 20.72 1.33
C VAL A 72 1.98 20.68 1.12
N LEU A 73 2.69 19.93 1.97
CA LEU A 73 4.13 19.72 1.88
C LEU A 73 4.50 18.64 0.86
N ARG A 74 3.53 17.88 0.33
CA ARG A 74 3.76 16.74 -0.59
C ARG A 74 4.81 15.79 -0.01
N VAL A 75 4.64 15.44 1.26
CA VAL A 75 5.52 14.56 2.04
C VAL A 75 4.80 13.25 2.29
N LEU A 76 5.50 12.14 2.03
CA LEU A 76 5.03 10.80 2.35
C LEU A 76 5.81 10.25 3.55
N LEU A 77 5.08 9.79 4.57
CA LEU A 77 5.64 9.17 5.75
C LEU A 77 5.15 7.72 5.86
N VAL A 78 6.03 6.76 5.62
CA VAL A 78 5.74 5.33 5.79
C VAL A 78 5.82 4.96 7.26
N HIS A 79 4.73 4.43 7.80
CA HIS A 79 4.62 4.07 9.21
C HIS A 79 4.86 2.59 9.45
N CYS A 80 4.36 1.74 8.56
CA CYS A 80 4.37 0.29 8.73
C CYS A 80 4.47 -0.41 7.36
N ILE A 81 5.25 -1.49 7.33
CA ILE A 81 5.34 -2.42 6.19
C ILE A 81 5.16 -3.84 6.74
N MET A 82 4.14 -4.55 6.27
CA MET A 82 3.80 -5.89 6.73
C MET A 82 3.53 -6.80 5.53
N PRO A 83 3.84 -8.10 5.62
CA PRO A 83 3.30 -9.07 4.67
C PRO A 83 1.77 -9.09 4.74
N VAL A 84 1.10 -9.16 3.59
CA VAL A 84 -0.34 -9.40 3.53
C VAL A 84 -0.61 -10.78 4.12
N ALA A 85 -1.54 -10.88 5.07
CA ALA A 85 -1.96 -12.16 5.61
C ALA A 85 -2.58 -12.99 4.47
N ARG A 86 -2.19 -14.26 4.33
CA ARG A 86 -2.69 -15.16 3.27
C ARG A 86 -4.22 -15.32 3.27
N GLU A 87 -4.88 -14.97 4.36
CA GLU A 87 -6.34 -15.07 4.52
C GLU A 87 -7.11 -14.02 3.70
N ASP A 88 -6.50 -12.88 3.37
CA ASP A 88 -7.13 -11.82 2.55
C ASP A 88 -7.06 -12.10 1.03
N LEU A 89 -6.36 -13.15 0.62
CA LEU A 89 -6.29 -13.61 -0.78
C LEU A 89 -7.38 -14.65 -1.13
N ALA A 90 -8.19 -15.07 -0.16
CA ALA A 90 -9.18 -16.13 -0.33
C ALA A 90 -10.59 -15.63 -0.74
N THR A 91 -10.83 -14.32 -0.77
CA THR A 91 -12.16 -13.74 -0.99
C THR A 91 -12.57 -13.54 -2.45
N GLU A 92 -11.81 -14.05 -3.43
CA GLU A 92 -12.23 -14.07 -4.85
C GLU A 92 -12.66 -15.44 -5.39
N THR A 93 -12.97 -16.41 -4.53
CA THR A 93 -13.67 -17.64 -4.95
C THR A 93 -14.72 -18.05 -3.94
N GLY A 94 -15.95 -17.52 -4.09
CA GLY A 94 -17.07 -17.95 -3.26
C GLY A 94 -18.39 -17.27 -3.57
N GLY A 95 -19.09 -17.76 -4.59
CA GLY A 95 -20.51 -17.50 -4.83
C GLY A 95 -20.87 -17.78 -6.28
N GLY A 96 -21.62 -18.80 -6.66
CA GLY A 96 -22.46 -19.75 -5.92
C GLY A 96 -23.63 -20.06 -6.85
N GLU A 97 -23.95 -21.33 -7.06
CA GLU A 97 -25.32 -21.78 -7.37
C GLU A 97 -25.40 -23.29 -7.18
N ASP A 98 -25.60 -23.67 -5.92
CA ASP A 98 -26.28 -24.89 -5.52
C ASP A 98 -27.76 -24.74 -5.91
N SER A 99 -28.25 -25.57 -6.84
CA SER A 99 -29.67 -25.64 -7.18
C SER A 99 -30.26 -26.94 -6.64
N PRO A 100 -31.37 -26.87 -5.89
CA PRO A 100 -31.83 -27.95 -5.05
C PRO A 100 -32.58 -29.02 -5.85
N ARG A 101 -32.51 -30.23 -5.31
CA ARG A 101 -33.13 -31.43 -5.86
C ARG A 101 -34.57 -31.58 -5.36
N VAL A 102 -35.44 -31.99 -6.29
CA VAL A 102 -36.71 -32.75 -6.18
C VAL A 102 -38.00 -32.00 -5.79
N PRO A 103 -39.12 -32.46 -6.38
CA PRO A 103 -40.28 -32.92 -5.61
C PRO A 103 -40.49 -34.45 -5.70
#